data_AF-A0A5E4NVH8-F1
#
_entry.id   AF-A0A5E4NVH8-F1
#
_cell.length_a   1.000
_cell.length_b   1.000
_cell.length_c   1.000
_cell.angle_alpha   90.00
_cell.angle_beta   90.00
_cell.angle_gamma   90.00
#
_symmetry.space_group_name_H-M   'P 1'
#
loop_
_entity.id
_entity.type
_entity.pdbx_description
1 polymer ?
#
loop_
_entity_poly.entity_id
_entity_poly.type
_entity_poly.pdbx_seq_one_letter_code
_entity_poly.pdbx_strand_id
1 'polypeptide(L)'
;MSDFKIHPTSVLGPHVTVEPGAIIGANCTIEGRTRIGARTTLAGGVALVGDVDVGADCIIEANVSVTTAAASDGPQARPLVIGAKARIGAGAVLSAGVRIGADATVEAGTVVLRDVPAHAVVRGNPGIVVGFQGPAVRAADLIETVADPKVTGVAECGVAGVKIYRFPRVTDPRGSLTFGEFGRNIPFVPKRYFMVFDVPRASCGAATRMRLARSFSCASAAAWQSSSTTARFARRSSWTVRTLVSTFRRASGASSTSIRRMPSWWC
;
A
#
# COMPACT_ATOMS: atom_id res chain seq x y z
N MET A 1 -14.40 -37.52 3.10
CA MET A 1 -14.81 -36.72 4.27
C MET A 1 -14.48 -35.28 3.96
N SER A 2 -15.46 -34.38 4.02
CA SER A 2 -15.30 -32.95 3.78
C SER A 2 -14.24 -32.39 4.72
N ASP A 3 -13.12 -31.93 4.16
CA ASP A 3 -11.92 -31.51 4.89
C ASP A 3 -12.05 -30.10 5.50
N PHE A 4 -13.26 -29.65 5.81
CA PHE A 4 -13.56 -28.32 6.34
C PHE A 4 -14.25 -28.44 7.70
N LYS A 5 -14.07 -27.42 8.56
CA LYS A 5 -14.63 -27.39 9.91
C LYS A 5 -15.59 -26.21 10.04
N ILE A 6 -16.82 -26.48 10.45
CA ILE A 6 -17.85 -25.46 10.68
C ILE A 6 -18.36 -25.60 12.11
N HIS A 7 -18.34 -24.51 12.86
CA HIS A 7 -18.91 -24.49 14.20
C HIS A 7 -20.45 -24.60 14.13
N PRO A 8 -21.11 -25.39 15.01
CA PRO A 8 -22.56 -25.64 14.94
C PRO A 8 -23.44 -24.40 15.12
N THR A 9 -22.90 -23.31 15.68
CA THR A 9 -23.65 -22.05 15.87
C THR A 9 -23.60 -21.11 14.67
N SER A 10 -22.89 -21.48 13.60
CA SER A 10 -22.74 -20.64 12.42
C SER A 10 -23.82 -20.93 11.38
N VAL A 11 -24.33 -19.88 10.75
CA VAL A 11 -25.42 -19.94 9.77
C VAL A 11 -24.85 -19.67 8.39
N LEU A 12 -25.05 -20.62 7.47
CA LEU A 12 -24.63 -20.53 6.08
C LEU A 12 -25.88 -20.56 5.18
N GLY A 13 -25.94 -19.62 4.24
CA GLY A 13 -26.98 -19.56 3.22
C GLY A 13 -26.87 -20.68 2.16
N PRO A 14 -27.93 -20.89 1.37
CA PRO A 14 -28.02 -22.01 0.41
C PRO A 14 -27.05 -21.91 -0.77
N HIS A 15 -26.46 -20.73 -1.02
CA HIS A 15 -25.53 -20.47 -2.13
C HIS A 15 -24.09 -20.29 -1.66
N VAL A 16 -23.78 -20.66 -0.41
CA VAL A 16 -22.43 -20.58 0.13
C VAL A 16 -21.63 -21.81 -0.29
N THR A 17 -20.45 -21.58 -0.85
CA THR A 17 -19.49 -22.63 -1.20
C THR A 17 -18.27 -22.54 -0.28
N VAL A 18 -17.90 -23.68 0.31
CA VAL A 18 -16.78 -23.77 1.25
C VAL A 18 -15.75 -24.74 0.68
N GLU A 19 -14.54 -24.25 0.46
CA GLU A 19 -13.44 -25.05 -0.08
C GLU A 19 -12.75 -25.89 1.01
N PRO A 20 -12.03 -26.97 0.65
CA PRO A 20 -11.30 -27.83 1.58
C PRO A 20 -10.31 -27.07 2.49
N GLY A 21 -10.19 -27.52 3.74
CA GLY A 21 -9.31 -26.93 4.75
C GLY A 21 -9.85 -25.64 5.40
N ALA A 22 -10.98 -25.10 4.94
CA ALA A 22 -11.56 -23.90 5.55
C ALA A 22 -12.07 -24.18 6.97
N ILE A 23 -11.92 -23.19 7.85
CA ILE A 23 -12.36 -23.24 9.24
C ILE A 23 -13.31 -22.07 9.49
N ILE A 24 -14.54 -22.37 9.88
CA ILE A 24 -15.56 -21.38 10.23
C ILE A 24 -15.80 -21.43 11.75
N GLY A 25 -15.43 -20.36 12.43
CA GLY A 25 -15.59 -20.17 13.87
C GLY A 25 -17.05 -20.02 14.28
N ALA A 26 -17.29 -19.83 15.59
CA ALA A 26 -18.64 -19.73 16.16
C ALA A 26 -19.38 -18.46 15.77
N ASN A 27 -20.70 -18.53 15.64
CA ASN A 27 -21.60 -17.39 15.43
C ASN A 27 -21.25 -16.59 14.16
N CYS A 28 -20.78 -17.26 13.11
CA CYS A 28 -20.59 -16.61 11.82
C CYS A 28 -21.92 -16.62 11.05
N THR A 29 -22.21 -15.52 10.36
CA THR A 29 -23.36 -15.40 9.45
C THR A 29 -22.83 -15.21 8.04
N ILE A 30 -23.09 -16.16 7.15
CA ILE A 30 -22.59 -16.14 5.78
C ILE A 30 -23.78 -16.31 4.84
N GLU A 31 -24.08 -15.28 4.07
CA GLU A 31 -25.22 -15.24 3.16
C GLU A 31 -24.80 -14.81 1.75
N GLY A 32 -25.74 -14.79 0.81
CA GLY A 32 -25.50 -14.42 -0.60
C GLY A 32 -24.73 -15.48 -1.39
N ARG A 33 -24.26 -15.09 -2.58
CA ARG A 33 -23.41 -15.95 -3.43
C ARG A 33 -21.96 -15.84 -2.95
N THR A 34 -21.71 -16.44 -1.79
CA THR A 34 -20.41 -16.34 -1.11
C THR A 34 -19.54 -17.57 -1.32
N ARG A 35 -18.26 -17.36 -1.63
CA ARG A 35 -17.25 -18.40 -1.75
C ARG A 35 -16.18 -18.21 -0.68
N ILE A 36 -15.88 -19.28 0.06
CA ILE A 36 -14.80 -19.32 1.05
C ILE A 36 -13.67 -20.18 0.50
N GLY A 37 -12.52 -19.56 0.25
CA GLY A 37 -11.34 -20.21 -0.30
C GLY A 37 -10.72 -21.27 0.61
N ALA A 38 -9.89 -22.13 0.01
CA ALA A 38 -9.26 -23.25 0.70
C ALA A 38 -8.34 -22.78 1.82
N ARG A 39 -8.29 -23.52 2.94
CA ARG A 39 -7.45 -23.20 4.12
C ARG A 39 -7.68 -21.80 4.71
N THR A 40 -8.82 -21.18 4.42
CA THR A 40 -9.20 -19.89 4.99
C THR A 40 -9.81 -20.07 6.36
N THR A 41 -9.42 -19.22 7.31
CA THR A 41 -9.95 -19.23 8.67
C THR A 41 -10.84 -18.01 8.89
N LEU A 42 -12.10 -18.26 9.25
CA LEU A 42 -13.02 -17.26 9.79
C LEU A 42 -13.07 -17.44 11.31
N ALA A 43 -12.69 -16.42 12.06
CA ALA A 43 -12.85 -16.41 13.50
C ALA A 43 -14.33 -16.17 13.87
N GLY A 44 -14.64 -16.22 15.17
CA GLY A 44 -16.03 -16.10 15.62
C GLY A 44 -16.65 -14.72 15.37
N GLY A 45 -17.95 -14.70 15.12
CA GLY A 45 -18.72 -13.45 14.94
C GLY A 45 -18.54 -12.78 13.58
N VAL A 46 -17.96 -13.45 12.59
CA VAL A 46 -17.79 -12.89 11.24
C VAL A 46 -19.13 -12.85 10.51
N ALA A 47 -19.48 -11.68 9.96
CA ALA A 47 -20.71 -11.46 9.21
C ALA A 47 -20.39 -11.10 7.75
N LEU A 48 -20.55 -12.09 6.86
CA LEU A 48 -20.42 -11.94 5.41
C LEU A 48 -21.81 -11.95 4.79
N VAL A 49 -22.44 -10.78 4.71
CA VAL A 49 -23.78 -10.61 4.13
C VAL A 49 -23.65 -9.98 2.75
N GLY A 50 -24.11 -10.69 1.72
CA GLY A 50 -24.04 -10.28 0.31
C GLY A 50 -23.13 -11.18 -0.53
N ASP A 51 -22.78 -10.74 -1.74
CA ASP A 51 -21.89 -11.52 -2.61
C ASP A 51 -20.42 -11.27 -2.25
N VAL A 52 -19.78 -12.27 -1.64
CA VAL A 52 -18.38 -12.19 -1.18
C VAL A 52 -17.55 -13.34 -1.75
N ASP A 53 -16.44 -13.02 -2.42
CA ASP A 53 -15.45 -14.02 -2.86
C ASP A 53 -14.19 -13.89 -1.99
N VAL A 54 -13.96 -14.89 -1.14
CA VAL A 54 -12.79 -14.98 -0.26
C VAL A 54 -11.78 -15.94 -0.86
N GLY A 55 -10.57 -15.45 -1.10
CA GLY A 55 -9.44 -16.24 -1.59
C GLY A 55 -8.97 -17.31 -0.60
N ALA A 56 -8.00 -18.11 -1.05
CA ALA A 56 -7.38 -19.15 -0.23
C ALA A 56 -6.38 -18.59 0.80
N ASP A 57 -6.13 -19.35 1.86
CA ASP A 57 -5.17 -19.04 2.93
C ASP A 57 -5.43 -17.70 3.63
N CYS A 58 -6.67 -17.21 3.62
CA CYS A 58 -7.03 -15.95 4.26
C CYS A 58 -7.25 -16.14 5.77
N ILE A 59 -7.04 -15.07 6.53
CA ILE A 59 -7.37 -15.02 7.96
C ILE A 59 -8.33 -13.84 8.16
N ILE A 60 -9.57 -14.16 8.51
CA ILE A 60 -10.59 -13.17 8.87
C ILE A 60 -10.80 -13.28 10.37
N GLU A 61 -10.37 -12.26 11.11
CA GLU A 61 -10.45 -12.24 12.57
C GLU A 61 -11.86 -11.93 13.08
N ALA A 62 -12.03 -11.94 14.40
CA ALA A 62 -13.34 -11.94 15.02
C ALA A 62 -14.13 -10.65 14.73
N ASN A 63 -15.45 -10.77 14.62
CA ASN A 63 -16.37 -9.63 14.44
C ASN A 63 -16.11 -8.77 13.19
N VAL A 64 -15.48 -9.33 12.15
CA VAL A 64 -15.40 -8.65 10.85
C VAL A 64 -16.78 -8.63 10.21
N SER A 65 -17.20 -7.47 9.73
CA SER A 65 -18.50 -7.30 9.08
C SER A 65 -18.36 -6.68 7.69
N VAL A 66 -19.25 -7.11 6.79
CA VAL A 66 -19.44 -6.48 5.49
C VAL A 66 -20.64 -5.55 5.56
N THR A 67 -20.48 -4.30 5.14
CA THR A 67 -21.63 -3.41 5.03
C THR A 67 -22.42 -3.78 3.78
N THR A 68 -23.71 -4.01 3.94
CA THR A 68 -24.66 -4.01 2.83
C THR A 68 -24.85 -2.55 2.44
N ALA A 69 -24.29 -2.11 1.31
CA ALA A 69 -24.42 -0.72 0.90
C ALA A 69 -25.91 -0.37 0.77
N ALA A 70 -26.42 0.44 1.71
CA ALA A 70 -27.69 1.17 1.58
C ALA A 70 -27.61 2.30 0.52
N ALA A 71 -26.74 2.16 -0.49
CA ALA A 71 -26.38 3.20 -1.45
C ALA A 71 -26.00 2.65 -2.84
N SER A 72 -26.52 1.47 -3.20
CA SER A 72 -26.57 1.07 -4.60
C SER A 72 -27.98 0.59 -4.92
N ASP A 73 -28.89 1.56 -5.03
CA ASP A 73 -30.15 1.45 -5.79
C ASP A 73 -29.85 1.26 -7.29
N GLY A 74 -29.08 0.22 -7.61
CA GLY A 74 -28.58 -0.07 -8.94
C GLY A 74 -28.43 -1.58 -9.13
N PRO A 75 -28.85 -2.14 -10.27
CA PRO A 75 -28.99 -3.58 -10.50
C PRO A 75 -27.68 -4.39 -10.60
N GLN A 76 -26.52 -3.83 -10.20
CA GLN A 76 -25.21 -4.48 -10.25
C GLN A 76 -24.32 -4.05 -9.09
N ALA A 77 -24.65 -4.45 -7.86
CA ALA A 77 -23.70 -4.38 -6.76
C ALA A 77 -22.53 -5.33 -7.06
N ARG A 78 -21.34 -4.79 -7.29
CA ARG A 78 -20.11 -5.58 -7.47
C ARG A 78 -19.85 -6.40 -6.19
N PRO A 79 -19.40 -7.67 -6.31
CA PRO A 79 -19.08 -8.50 -5.15
C PRO A 79 -17.87 -7.94 -4.40
N LEU A 80 -17.83 -8.14 -3.08
CA LEU A 80 -16.63 -7.94 -2.27
C LEU A 80 -15.64 -9.05 -2.60
N VAL A 81 -14.39 -8.70 -2.92
CA VAL A 81 -13.37 -9.69 -3.26
C VAL A 81 -12.21 -9.56 -2.29
N ILE A 82 -11.86 -10.64 -1.61
CA ILE A 82 -10.71 -10.74 -0.71
C ILE A 82 -9.68 -11.65 -1.37
N GLY A 83 -8.53 -11.09 -1.75
CA GLY A 83 -7.45 -11.84 -2.40
C GLY A 83 -6.81 -12.87 -1.46
N ALA A 84 -6.16 -13.87 -2.04
CA ALA A 84 -5.50 -14.94 -1.28
C ALA A 84 -4.48 -14.40 -0.25
N LYS A 85 -4.33 -15.08 0.88
CA LYS A 85 -3.43 -14.71 1.99
C LYS A 85 -3.69 -13.35 2.63
N ALA A 86 -4.83 -12.73 2.34
CA ALA A 86 -5.21 -11.49 3.00
C ALA A 86 -5.54 -11.73 4.47
N ARG A 87 -5.20 -10.76 5.31
CA ARG A 87 -5.50 -10.75 6.75
C ARG A 87 -6.42 -9.59 7.06
N ILE A 88 -7.60 -9.90 7.59
CA ILE A 88 -8.59 -8.91 8.01
C ILE A 88 -8.65 -8.90 9.53
N GLY A 89 -8.21 -7.80 10.14
CA GLY A 89 -8.12 -7.65 11.58
C GLY A 89 -9.49 -7.58 12.26
N ALA A 90 -9.52 -7.93 13.54
CA ALA A 90 -10.76 -8.04 14.30
C ALA A 90 -11.57 -6.74 14.29
N GLY A 91 -12.90 -6.85 14.16
CA GLY A 91 -13.80 -5.70 14.15
C GLY A 91 -13.66 -4.78 12.92
N ALA A 92 -12.94 -5.18 11.89
CA ALA A 92 -12.89 -4.41 10.64
C ALA A 92 -14.23 -4.43 9.92
N VAL A 93 -14.55 -3.32 9.27
CA VAL A 93 -15.80 -3.12 8.52
C VAL A 93 -15.45 -2.93 7.05
N LEU A 94 -15.94 -3.81 6.19
CA LEU A 94 -15.64 -3.83 4.76
C LEU A 94 -16.82 -3.31 3.96
N SER A 95 -16.61 -2.31 3.12
CA SER A 95 -17.67 -1.82 2.23
C SER A 95 -17.98 -2.82 1.12
N ALA A 96 -19.26 -3.03 0.81
CA ALA A 96 -19.68 -3.84 -0.34
C ALA A 96 -18.96 -3.40 -1.63
N GLY A 97 -18.49 -4.38 -2.39
CA GLY A 97 -17.84 -4.15 -3.68
C GLY A 97 -16.37 -3.78 -3.63
N VAL A 98 -15.79 -3.55 -2.45
CA VAL A 98 -14.35 -3.29 -2.33
C VAL A 98 -13.56 -4.52 -2.79
N ARG A 99 -12.42 -4.29 -3.43
CA ARG A 99 -11.43 -5.34 -3.70
C ARG A 99 -10.25 -5.20 -2.76
N ILE A 100 -9.97 -6.25 -1.99
CA ILE A 100 -8.78 -6.37 -1.15
C ILE A 100 -7.79 -7.27 -1.87
N GLY A 101 -6.61 -6.74 -2.18
CA GLY A 101 -5.59 -7.49 -2.89
C GLY A 101 -4.99 -8.65 -2.09
N ALA A 102 -4.31 -9.56 -2.78
CA ALA A 102 -3.60 -10.67 -2.16
C ALA A 102 -2.54 -10.18 -1.16
N ASP A 103 -2.34 -10.93 -0.07
CA ASP A 103 -1.39 -10.60 1.01
C ASP A 103 -1.61 -9.22 1.65
N ALA A 104 -2.76 -8.57 1.45
CA ALA A 104 -3.07 -7.32 2.12
C ALA A 104 -3.38 -7.56 3.60
N THR A 105 -3.08 -6.57 4.45
CA THR A 105 -3.46 -6.55 5.86
C THR A 105 -4.33 -5.36 6.16
N VAL A 106 -5.52 -5.64 6.69
CA VAL A 106 -6.40 -4.65 7.28
C VAL A 106 -6.22 -4.73 8.79
N GLU A 107 -5.77 -3.66 9.44
CA GLU A 107 -5.62 -3.64 10.89
C GLU A 107 -6.99 -3.67 11.59
N ALA A 108 -7.01 -4.12 12.85
CA ALA A 108 -8.24 -4.22 13.65
C ALA A 108 -9.00 -2.89 13.73
N GLY A 109 -10.34 -2.95 13.70
CA GLY A 109 -11.22 -1.79 13.78
C GLY A 109 -11.19 -0.85 12.57
N THR A 110 -10.60 -1.27 11.45
CA THR A 110 -10.48 -0.45 10.24
C THR A 110 -11.75 -0.47 9.40
N VAL A 111 -12.15 0.70 8.89
CA VAL A 111 -13.30 0.82 7.97
C VAL A 111 -12.81 0.99 6.53
N VAL A 112 -12.93 -0.06 5.72
CA VAL A 112 -12.42 -0.08 4.35
C VAL A 112 -13.50 0.37 3.37
N LEU A 113 -13.36 1.60 2.87
CA LEU A 113 -14.30 2.21 1.93
C LEU A 113 -13.87 2.12 0.45
N ARG A 114 -12.61 1.75 0.19
CA ARG A 114 -12.00 1.77 -1.15
C ARG A 114 -11.11 0.56 -1.36
N ASP A 115 -10.86 0.23 -2.62
CA ASP A 115 -10.01 -0.91 -3.01
C ASP A 115 -8.60 -0.82 -2.39
N VAL A 116 -8.19 -1.94 -1.80
CA VAL A 116 -6.88 -2.12 -1.15
C VAL A 116 -5.99 -2.90 -2.12
N PRO A 117 -4.81 -2.37 -2.48
CA PRO A 117 -3.90 -3.09 -3.38
C PRO A 117 -3.29 -4.33 -2.69
N ALA A 118 -2.72 -5.22 -3.50
CA ALA A 118 -1.96 -6.36 -2.98
C ALA A 118 -0.80 -5.89 -2.09
N HIS A 119 -0.51 -6.68 -1.06
CA HIS A 119 0.50 -6.42 -0.02
C HIS A 119 0.29 -5.15 0.80
N ALA A 120 -0.78 -4.36 0.63
CA ALA A 120 -0.94 -3.13 1.43
C ALA A 120 -1.31 -3.42 2.88
N VAL A 121 -0.85 -2.54 3.77
CA VAL A 121 -1.30 -2.44 5.15
C VAL A 121 -2.23 -1.23 5.26
N VAL A 122 -3.46 -1.44 5.72
CA VAL A 122 -4.51 -0.41 5.83
C VAL A 122 -4.94 -0.29 7.28
N ARG A 123 -5.14 0.95 7.75
CA ARG A 123 -5.63 1.20 9.11
C ARG A 123 -6.52 2.42 9.23
N GLY A 124 -7.36 2.43 10.26
CA GLY A 124 -8.14 3.58 10.71
C GLY A 124 -9.58 3.64 10.18
N ASN A 125 -10.29 4.69 10.57
CA ASN A 125 -11.65 4.98 10.13
C ASN A 125 -11.75 6.46 9.70
N PRO A 126 -11.84 6.77 8.40
CA PRO A 126 -11.81 5.84 7.27
C PRO A 126 -10.41 5.23 7.05
N GLY A 127 -10.38 4.00 6.54
CA GLY A 127 -9.15 3.23 6.32
C GLY A 127 -8.22 3.86 5.28
N ILE A 128 -6.96 4.05 5.65
CA ILE A 128 -5.91 4.58 4.79
C ILE A 128 -4.78 3.56 4.63
N VAL A 129 -4.24 3.43 3.42
CA VAL A 129 -3.04 2.61 3.18
C VAL A 129 -1.86 3.30 3.85
N VAL A 130 -1.28 2.65 4.84
CA VAL A 130 -0.12 3.17 5.57
C VAL A 130 1.19 2.62 5.05
N GLY A 131 1.18 1.44 4.44
CA GLY A 131 2.39 0.83 3.90
C GLY A 131 2.09 -0.40 3.07
N PHE A 132 3.16 -1.13 2.75
CA PHE A 132 3.10 -2.44 2.10
C PHE A 132 3.95 -3.43 2.89
N GLN A 133 3.51 -4.68 2.94
CA GLN A 133 4.25 -5.83 3.41
C GLN A 133 5.41 -6.13 2.46
N GLY A 134 6.51 -6.63 3.01
CA GLY A 134 7.76 -6.91 2.30
C GLY A 134 8.97 -6.50 3.15
N PRO A 135 10.19 -6.89 2.75
CA PRO A 135 11.41 -6.48 3.45
C PRO A 135 11.48 -4.96 3.50
N ALA A 136 11.39 -4.42 4.71
CA ALA A 136 11.55 -3.00 4.95
C ALA A 136 13.03 -2.67 4.82
N VAL A 137 13.48 -2.32 3.62
CA VAL A 137 14.79 -1.71 3.46
C VAL A 137 14.68 -0.29 4.00
N ARG A 138 15.05 -0.09 5.27
CA ARG A 138 15.00 1.24 5.86
C ARG A 138 15.96 2.13 5.05
N ALA A 139 15.46 3.31 4.70
CA ALA A 139 16.29 4.27 3.99
C ALA A 139 17.53 4.67 4.81
N ALA A 140 17.48 4.53 6.15
CA ALA A 140 18.61 4.77 7.05
C ALA A 140 19.73 3.73 6.86
N ASP A 141 19.39 2.44 6.77
CA ASP A 141 20.36 1.34 6.60
C ASP A 141 21.12 1.46 5.27
N LEU A 142 20.48 2.06 4.25
CA LEU A 142 21.07 2.37 2.95
C LEU A 142 21.97 3.63 2.96
N ILE A 143 21.86 4.46 4.00
CA ILE A 143 22.66 5.68 4.18
C ILE A 143 23.89 5.39 5.06
N GLU A 144 23.76 4.52 6.06
CA GLU A 144 24.85 4.17 6.98
C GLU A 144 25.94 3.30 6.34
N THR A 145 25.64 2.58 5.26
CA THR A 145 26.63 1.81 4.49
C THR A 145 27.63 2.68 3.71
N VAL A 146 27.48 4.02 3.73
CA VAL A 146 28.42 4.96 3.13
C VAL A 146 28.89 5.95 4.20
N ALA A 147 29.95 5.54 4.91
CA ALA A 147 30.52 6.18 6.11
C ALA A 147 31.02 7.64 5.95
N ASP A 148 30.95 8.25 4.76
CA ASP A 148 31.40 9.62 4.52
C ASP A 148 30.38 10.45 3.72
N PRO A 149 29.94 11.63 4.22
CA PRO A 149 29.04 12.53 3.51
C PRO A 149 29.57 13.13 2.20
N LYS A 150 30.88 12.99 1.91
CA LYS A 150 31.49 13.39 0.64
C LYS A 150 31.51 12.29 -0.42
N VAL A 151 31.23 11.04 -0.06
CA VAL A 151 31.31 9.91 -1.00
C VAL A 151 30.04 9.87 -1.86
N THR A 152 30.18 10.29 -3.11
CA THR A 152 29.24 10.00 -4.18
C THR A 152 29.22 8.50 -4.47
N GLY A 153 28.06 7.89 -4.63
CA GLY A 153 27.97 6.43 -4.77
C GLY A 153 26.61 5.92 -5.18
N VAL A 154 26.59 4.65 -5.59
CA VAL A 154 25.39 3.92 -6.00
C VAL A 154 25.22 2.73 -5.05
N ALA A 155 24.07 2.65 -4.38
CA ALA A 155 23.72 1.54 -3.51
C ALA A 155 22.58 0.71 -4.12
N GLU A 156 22.70 -0.61 -4.03
CA GLU A 156 21.61 -1.53 -4.35
C GLU A 156 20.58 -1.51 -3.22
N CYS A 157 19.29 -1.47 -3.56
CA CYS A 157 18.22 -1.35 -2.56
C CYS A 157 17.50 -2.68 -2.25
N GLY A 158 18.00 -3.80 -2.76
CA GLY A 158 17.36 -5.11 -2.62
C GLY A 158 16.15 -5.33 -3.54
N VAL A 159 15.78 -4.35 -4.36
CA VAL A 159 14.76 -4.50 -5.42
C VAL A 159 15.46 -4.51 -6.78
N ALA A 160 15.25 -5.58 -7.55
CA ALA A 160 15.89 -5.77 -8.85
C ALA A 160 15.67 -4.55 -9.77
N GLY A 161 16.76 -4.01 -10.34
CA GLY A 161 16.71 -2.86 -11.24
C GLY A 161 16.55 -1.50 -10.54
N VAL A 162 16.52 -1.45 -9.21
CA VAL A 162 16.37 -0.20 -8.44
C VAL A 162 17.69 0.15 -7.76
N LYS A 163 18.25 1.28 -8.18
CA LYS A 163 19.51 1.80 -7.66
C LYS A 163 19.28 3.11 -6.92
N ILE A 164 19.98 3.29 -5.82
CA ILE A 164 19.95 4.50 -5.01
C ILE A 164 21.19 5.31 -5.32
N TYR A 165 21.00 6.54 -5.76
CA TYR A 165 22.10 7.43 -6.16
C TYR A 165 22.26 8.51 -5.10
N ARG A 166 23.48 8.62 -4.57
CA ARG A 166 23.87 9.74 -3.73
C ARG A 166 24.56 10.78 -4.59
N PHE A 167 23.92 11.93 -4.73
CA PHE A 167 24.51 13.04 -5.46
C PHE A 167 25.56 13.78 -4.65
N PRO A 168 26.54 14.41 -5.32
CA PRO A 168 27.43 15.36 -4.69
C PRO A 168 26.66 16.41 -3.90
N ARG A 169 27.16 16.73 -2.71
CA ARG A 169 26.69 17.85 -1.92
C ARG A 169 27.88 18.74 -1.60
N VAL A 170 27.82 19.98 -2.07
CA VAL A 170 28.79 21.02 -1.76
C VAL A 170 28.14 21.94 -0.73
N THR A 171 28.82 22.16 0.40
CA THR A 171 28.35 23.05 1.47
C THR A 171 29.40 24.12 1.69
N ASP A 172 28.96 25.38 1.72
CA ASP A 172 29.79 26.55 1.99
C ASP A 172 29.02 27.50 2.94
N PRO A 173 29.60 28.65 3.36
CA PRO A 173 28.89 29.62 4.20
C PRO A 173 27.65 30.27 3.54
N ARG A 174 27.48 30.15 2.22
CA ARG A 174 26.34 30.70 1.47
C ARG A 174 25.17 29.72 1.39
N GLY A 175 25.43 28.43 1.60
CA GLY A 175 24.42 27.39 1.68
C GLY A 175 24.90 26.01 1.26
N SER A 176 23.97 25.20 0.78
CA SER A 176 24.24 23.85 0.27
C SER A 176 23.71 23.71 -1.15
N LEU A 177 24.52 23.13 -2.04
CA LEU A 177 24.16 22.82 -3.41
C LEU A 177 24.35 21.32 -3.68
N THR A 178 23.44 20.74 -4.45
CA THR A 178 23.57 19.38 -4.98
C THR A 178 23.32 19.42 -6.48
N PHE A 179 24.02 18.58 -7.23
CA PHE A 179 23.92 18.51 -8.68
C PHE A 179 24.01 17.06 -9.16
N GLY A 180 23.55 16.81 -10.37
CA GLY A 180 23.66 15.51 -11.02
C GLY A 180 23.95 15.67 -12.50
N GLU A 181 25.01 15.02 -12.97
CA GLU A 181 25.39 15.00 -14.39
C GLU A 181 24.78 13.79 -15.09
N PHE A 182 24.11 14.01 -16.23
CA PHE A 182 23.63 12.91 -17.08
C PHE A 182 24.82 12.19 -17.73
N GLY A 183 24.74 10.85 -17.80
CA GLY A 183 25.83 10.01 -18.29
C GLY A 183 26.93 9.71 -17.26
N ARG A 184 26.99 10.47 -16.15
CA ARG A 184 27.95 10.24 -15.06
C ARG A 184 27.28 9.82 -13.76
N ASN A 185 26.43 10.67 -13.20
CA ASN A 185 25.67 10.37 -11.98
C ASN A 185 24.31 9.74 -12.30
N ILE A 186 23.69 10.14 -13.42
CA ILE A 186 22.39 9.64 -13.86
C ILE A 186 22.60 8.79 -15.13
N PRO A 187 22.17 7.51 -15.15
CA PRO A 187 22.55 6.56 -16.21
C PRO A 187 21.80 6.74 -17.55
N PHE A 188 21.11 7.87 -17.74
CA PHE A 188 20.43 8.19 -18.99
C PHE A 188 20.15 9.69 -19.09
N VAL A 189 19.95 10.16 -20.32
CA VAL A 189 19.48 11.52 -20.61
C VAL A 189 17.95 11.52 -20.60
N PRO A 190 17.28 12.31 -19.73
CA PRO A 190 15.83 12.37 -19.69
C PRO A 190 15.28 13.08 -20.92
N LYS A 191 14.19 12.57 -21.48
CA LYS A 191 13.45 13.24 -22.57
C LYS A 191 12.38 14.21 -22.05
N ARG A 192 11.89 14.01 -20.82
CA ARG A 192 10.83 14.79 -20.16
C ARG A 192 11.02 14.76 -18.65
N TYR A 193 10.61 15.81 -17.95
CA TYR A 193 10.51 15.86 -16.50
C TYR A 193 9.11 16.30 -16.07
N PHE A 194 8.68 15.87 -14.89
CA PHE A 194 7.41 16.28 -14.27
C PHE A 194 7.68 16.62 -12.81
N MET A 195 6.95 17.59 -12.27
CA MET A 195 6.96 17.93 -10.84
C MET A 195 5.58 17.64 -10.27
N VAL A 196 5.53 16.85 -9.21
CA VAL A 196 4.30 16.52 -8.50
C VAL A 196 4.36 17.21 -7.13
N PHE A 197 3.45 18.13 -6.88
CA PHE A 197 3.35 18.91 -5.65
C PHE A 197 1.89 18.92 -5.13
N ASP A 198 1.69 19.33 -3.89
CA ASP A 198 0.36 19.43 -3.23
C ASP A 198 -0.50 18.16 -3.27
N VAL A 199 0.13 16.99 -3.10
CA VAL A 199 -0.58 15.70 -3.02
C VAL A 199 -1.32 15.58 -1.69
N PRO A 200 -2.66 15.45 -1.66
CA PRO A 200 -3.42 15.27 -0.42
C PRO A 200 -2.95 14.04 0.37
N ARG A 201 -2.80 14.16 1.69
CA ARG A 201 -2.35 13.06 2.58
C ARG A 201 -3.21 11.79 2.47
N ALA A 202 -4.52 11.95 2.24
CA ALA A 202 -5.46 10.84 2.11
C ALA A 202 -5.52 10.23 0.69
N SER A 203 -4.82 10.83 -0.28
CA SER A 203 -4.75 10.29 -1.63
C SER A 203 -3.54 9.36 -1.75
N CYS A 204 -3.80 8.06 -1.78
CA CYS A 204 -2.86 7.14 -2.39
C CYS A 204 -3.02 7.30 -3.90
N GLY A 205 -2.01 7.88 -4.56
CA GLY A 205 -2.05 8.15 -6.00
C GLY A 205 -2.27 6.87 -6.82
N ALA A 206 -2.82 7.04 -8.02
CA ALA A 206 -3.05 5.97 -8.97
C ALA A 206 -1.75 5.18 -9.24
N ALA A 207 -1.81 3.85 -9.09
CA ALA A 207 -0.68 3.01 -9.40
C ALA A 207 -0.48 2.99 -10.91
N THR A 208 0.62 3.56 -11.40
CA THR A 208 0.89 3.65 -12.85
C THR A 208 2.04 2.74 -13.22
N ARG A 209 1.79 1.77 -14.10
CA ARG A 209 2.81 0.92 -14.71
C ARG A 209 3.29 1.57 -15.99
N MET A 210 4.48 2.19 -15.99
CA MET A 210 5.12 2.68 -17.21
C MET A 210 5.84 1.52 -17.90
N ARG A 211 5.40 1.13 -19.10
CA ARG A 211 5.86 -0.10 -19.79
C ARG A 211 7.22 0.04 -20.48
N LEU A 212 7.73 1.26 -20.73
CA LEU A 212 8.90 1.50 -21.59
C LEU A 212 9.84 2.66 -21.17
N ALA A 213 9.64 3.30 -20.03
CA ALA A 213 10.43 4.48 -19.62
C ALA A 213 11.37 4.18 -18.45
N ARG A 214 12.68 4.45 -18.61
CA ARG A 214 13.60 4.61 -17.47
C ARG A 214 13.19 5.87 -16.71
N SER A 215 13.05 5.78 -15.39
CA SER A 215 12.51 6.88 -14.58
C SER A 215 13.48 7.27 -13.48
N PHE A 216 13.64 8.58 -13.30
CA PHE A 216 14.45 9.20 -12.28
C PHE A 216 13.53 10.00 -11.35
N SER A 217 13.64 9.83 -10.04
CA SER A 217 12.81 10.59 -9.09
C SER A 217 13.61 11.11 -7.92
N CYS A 218 13.56 12.43 -7.79
CA CYS A 218 14.10 13.22 -6.69
C CYS A 218 12.94 13.85 -5.94
N ALA A 219 13.00 13.85 -4.61
CA ALA A 219 12.11 14.64 -3.77
C ALA A 219 12.92 15.79 -3.17
N SER A 220 12.55 17.03 -3.52
CA SER A 220 13.13 18.25 -2.96
C SER A 220 12.22 18.78 -1.86
N ALA A 221 12.71 18.73 -0.61
CA ALA A 221 12.04 19.12 0.62
C ALA A 221 10.80 18.27 1.03
N ALA A 222 10.73 18.00 2.33
CA ALA A 222 9.71 17.24 3.07
C ALA A 222 9.64 15.71 2.83
N ALA A 223 9.19 14.98 3.86
CA ALA A 223 9.20 13.52 3.91
C ALA A 223 8.23 12.92 2.88
N TRP A 224 8.75 12.07 2.00
CA TRP A 224 7.97 11.38 0.97
C TRP A 224 8.17 9.87 1.06
N GLN A 225 7.09 9.10 1.04
CA GLN A 225 7.15 7.64 0.96
C GLN A 225 6.86 7.18 -0.46
N SER A 226 7.81 6.43 -1.02
CA SER A 226 7.61 5.66 -2.25
C SER A 226 7.63 4.18 -1.92
N SER A 227 6.79 3.43 -2.61
CA SER A 227 6.76 1.97 -2.56
C SER A 227 7.00 1.41 -3.96
N SER A 228 7.94 0.49 -4.06
CA SER A 228 8.03 -0.50 -5.15
C SER A 228 7.51 -1.83 -4.60
N THR A 229 7.09 -2.75 -5.47
CA THR A 229 6.45 -4.05 -5.14
C THR A 229 7.06 -4.83 -3.97
N THR A 230 8.34 -4.60 -3.63
CA THR A 230 9.08 -5.35 -2.61
C THR A 230 9.75 -4.48 -1.53
N ALA A 231 9.67 -3.13 -1.58
CA ALA A 231 10.38 -2.28 -0.62
C ALA A 231 9.63 -1.00 -0.23
N ARG A 232 9.66 -0.71 1.07
CA ARG A 232 9.10 0.50 1.69
C ARG A 232 10.22 1.45 2.05
N PHE A 233 10.03 2.72 1.74
CA PHE A 233 11.04 3.73 2.04
C PHE A 233 10.43 4.91 2.79
N ALA A 234 10.78 5.04 4.07
CA ALA A 234 10.41 6.17 4.91
C ALA A 234 11.64 7.03 5.21
N ARG A 235 11.44 8.35 5.32
CA ARG A 235 12.53 9.32 5.46
C ARG A 235 12.22 10.38 6.51
N ARG A 236 13.24 10.77 7.29
CA ARG A 236 13.16 11.85 8.31
C ARG A 236 14.15 13.01 8.12
N SER A 237 14.97 13.01 7.08
CA SER A 237 15.86 14.16 6.75
C SER A 237 16.30 14.13 5.28
N SER A 238 16.84 15.23 4.79
CA SER A 238 16.75 15.73 3.42
C SER A 238 17.82 15.20 2.44
N TRP A 239 17.46 15.12 1.15
CA TRP A 239 18.30 14.76 -0.05
C TRP A 239 18.82 13.30 -0.26
N THR A 240 17.98 12.42 -0.84
CA THR A 240 18.35 11.08 -1.37
C THR A 240 17.45 10.83 -2.56
N VAL A 241 18.04 10.44 -3.69
CA VAL A 241 17.38 10.39 -4.99
C VAL A 241 17.42 8.97 -5.54
N ARG A 242 16.32 8.50 -6.12
CA ARG A 242 16.23 7.11 -6.63
C ARG A 242 16.00 7.06 -8.12
N THR A 243 16.70 6.14 -8.77
CA THR A 243 16.43 5.73 -10.15
C THR A 243 15.90 4.31 -10.16
N LEU A 244 14.91 4.08 -11.00
CA LEU A 244 14.33 2.77 -11.24
C LEU A 244 14.49 2.45 -12.73
N VAL A 245 15.21 1.37 -13.02
CA VAL A 245 15.11 0.67 -14.30
C VAL A 245 14.13 -0.50 -14.08
N SER A 246 12.86 -0.15 -14.29
CA SER A 246 11.67 -1.02 -14.42
C SER A 246 10.91 -1.51 -13.16
N THR A 247 9.57 -1.46 -13.33
CA THR A 247 8.44 -2.02 -12.57
C THR A 247 7.78 -1.22 -11.44
N PHE A 248 6.46 -1.03 -11.65
CA PHE A 248 5.32 -0.59 -10.80
C PHE A 248 5.58 0.44 -9.67
N ARG A 249 4.86 1.58 -9.71
CA ARG A 249 4.93 2.63 -8.69
C ARG A 249 3.58 2.91 -8.03
N ARG A 250 3.61 3.13 -6.70
CA ARG A 250 2.56 3.84 -5.96
C ARG A 250 3.18 4.82 -4.95
N ALA A 251 2.65 6.04 -4.91
CA ALA A 251 3.07 7.12 -4.02
C ALA A 251 1.98 7.44 -2.99
N SER A 252 2.37 7.62 -1.72
CA SER A 252 1.46 7.95 -0.63
C SER A 252 2.18 8.79 0.44
N GLY A 253 1.45 9.73 1.06
CA GLY A 253 1.94 10.51 2.19
C GLY A 253 2.91 11.63 1.80
N ALA A 254 2.38 12.83 1.57
CA ALA A 254 3.14 14.07 1.54
C ALA A 254 2.79 14.92 2.78
N SER A 255 3.78 15.54 3.43
CA SER A 255 3.52 16.56 4.44
C SER A 255 3.34 17.91 3.76
N SER A 256 2.19 18.58 3.99
CA SER A 256 2.02 19.98 3.62
C SER A 256 2.98 20.83 4.45
N THR A 257 3.86 21.57 3.79
CA THR A 257 4.49 22.73 4.39
C THR A 257 3.65 23.93 3.97
N SER A 258 2.99 24.57 4.93
CA SER A 258 2.33 25.84 4.69
C SER A 258 3.38 26.85 4.24
N ILE A 259 3.25 27.35 3.01
CA ILE A 259 3.93 28.58 2.62
C ILE A 259 3.24 29.68 3.42
N ARG A 260 3.88 30.13 4.51
CA ARG A 260 3.53 31.42 5.11
C ARG A 260 3.86 32.48 4.06
N ARG A 261 2.83 33.16 3.54
CA ARG A 261 3.00 34.45 2.84
C ARG A 261 3.74 35.37 3.82
N MET A 262 4.97 35.74 3.50
CA MET A 262 5.61 36.89 4.11
C MET A 262 5.12 38.16 3.40
N PRO A 263 4.95 39.28 4.10
CA PRO A 263 4.38 40.50 3.54
C PRO A 263 5.35 41.14 2.55
N SER A 264 4.80 41.60 1.44
CA SER A 264 5.41 42.52 0.50
C SER A 264 5.94 43.77 1.22
N TRP A 265 7.24 44.05 1.10
CA TRP A 265 7.80 45.40 1.25
C TRP A 265 8.74 45.66 0.08
N TRP A 266 8.54 46.82 -0.54
CA TRP A 266 9.09 47.29 -1.81
C TRP A 266 10.58 47.67 -1.74
N CYS A 267 11.30 47.44 -2.84
CA CYS A 267 11.99 48.45 -3.66
C CYS A 267 12.38 47.81 -4.99
#